data_AF-A0A9D4X1P5-F1
#
_entry.id   AF-A0A9D4X1P5-F1
#
_cell.length_a   1.000
_cell.length_b   1.000
_cell.length_c   1.000
_cell.angle_alpha   90.00
_cell.angle_beta   90.00
_cell.angle_gamma   90.00
#
_symmetry.space_group_name_H-M   'P 1'
#
loop_
_entity.id
_entity.type
_entity.pdbx_description
1 polymer ?
#
loop_
_entity_poly.entity_id
_entity_poly.type
_entity_poly.pdbx_seq_one_letter_code
_entity_poly.pdbx_strand_id
1 'polypeptide(L)'
;MELITSTDVVRNLCKKMAPPLVTLLSAEPEIQYVALRNINLIVQRRPTILAHEIKVFFCKYNDPIYVKMEKLEIMIKLASDRNIDQVLLEFKEYATEVDVDFVRKRIGR
;
A
#
# COMPACT_ATOMS: atom_id res chain seq x y z
N MET A 1 22.19 -9.12 15.57
CA MET A 1 21.81 -8.68 14.22
C MET A 1 22.65 -7.47 13.88
N GLU A 2 23.61 -7.60 12.96
CA GLU A 2 24.38 -6.46 12.46
C GLU A 2 23.43 -5.49 11.75
N LEU A 3 23.19 -4.34 12.37
CA LEU A 3 22.40 -3.27 11.78
C LEU A 3 23.29 -2.59 10.74
N ILE A 4 22.86 -2.59 9.47
CA ILE A 4 23.50 -1.76 8.43
C ILE A 4 23.36 -0.30 8.85
N THR A 5 24.46 0.33 9.25
CA THR A 5 24.50 1.73 9.74
C THR A 5 24.61 2.75 8.62
N SER A 6 25.08 2.34 7.42
CA SER A 6 25.24 3.26 6.29
C SER A 6 23.88 3.62 5.67
N THR A 7 23.53 4.90 5.77
CA THR A 7 22.29 5.47 5.23
C THR A 7 22.18 5.34 3.71
N ASP A 8 23.30 5.41 2.99
CA ASP A 8 23.36 5.24 1.54
C ASP A 8 23.08 3.80 1.10
N VAL A 9 23.62 2.82 1.84
CA VAL A 9 23.34 1.40 1.60
C VAL A 9 21.86 1.11 1.85
N VAL A 10 21.29 1.64 2.92
CA VAL A 10 19.86 1.50 3.24
C VAL A 10 19.00 2.11 2.13
N ARG A 11 19.32 3.31 1.65
CA ARG A 11 18.59 3.98 0.56
C ARG A 11 18.65 3.16 -0.74
N ASN A 12 19.84 2.68 -1.10
CA ASN A 12 20.04 1.89 -2.32
C ASN A 12 19.31 0.54 -2.24
N LEU A 13 19.30 -0.11 -1.08
CA LEU A 13 18.55 -1.33 -0.87
C LEU A 13 17.04 -1.09 -0.97
N CYS A 14 16.51 -0.03 -0.36
CA CYS A 14 15.10 0.33 -0.47
C CYS A 14 14.67 0.50 -1.94
N LYS A 15 15.49 1.17 -2.76
CA LYS A 15 15.23 1.31 -4.20
C LYS A 15 15.19 -0.03 -4.94
N LYS A 16 16.06 -0.98 -4.58
CA LYS A 16 16.08 -2.33 -5.18
C LYS A 16 14.95 -3.24 -4.68
N MET A 17 14.40 -2.97 -3.49
CA MET A 17 13.31 -3.74 -2.91
C MET A 17 11.93 -3.34 -3.43
N ALA A 18 11.74 -2.09 -3.89
CA ALA A 18 10.43 -1.66 -4.40
C ALA A 18 9.92 -2.52 -5.59
N PRO A 19 10.72 -2.77 -6.65
CA PRO A 19 10.25 -3.57 -7.80
C PRO A 19 9.74 -4.98 -7.45
N PRO A 20 10.46 -5.83 -6.68
CA PRO A 20 9.95 -7.16 -6.36
C PRO A 20 8.69 -7.12 -5.47
N LEU A 21 8.55 -6.14 -4.58
CA LEU A 21 7.33 -5.97 -3.79
C LEU A 21 6.13 -5.61 -4.68
N VAL A 22 6.34 -4.76 -5.69
CA VAL A 22 5.33 -4.42 -6.69
C VAL A 22 4.95 -5.63 -7.54
N THR A 23 5.92 -6.43 -7.98
CA THR A 23 5.65 -7.65 -8.77
C THR A 23 4.79 -8.66 -8.01
N LEU A 24 5.00 -8.81 -6.69
CA LEU A 24 4.17 -9.70 -5.85
C LEU A 24 2.69 -9.30 -5.82
N LEU A 25 2.37 -8.03 -6.07
CA LEU A 25 0.99 -7.54 -6.15
C LEU A 25 0.29 -7.87 -7.47
N SER A 26 1.01 -8.47 -8.43
CA SER A 26 0.44 -9.00 -9.68
C SER A 26 0.10 -10.49 -9.62
N ALA A 27 0.30 -11.14 -8.47
CA ALA A 27 -0.01 -12.56 -8.26
C ALA A 27 -1.51 -12.80 -8.00
N GLU A 28 -1.88 -14.06 -7.75
CA GLU A 28 -3.24 -14.43 -7.34
C GLU A 28 -3.66 -13.72 -6.04
N PRO A 29 -4.98 -13.48 -5.82
CA PRO A 29 -5.46 -12.66 -4.70
C PRO A 29 -5.00 -13.10 -3.31
N GLU A 30 -4.85 -14.40 -3.08
CA GLU A 30 -4.38 -14.99 -1.83
C GLU A 30 -2.91 -14.63 -1.56
N ILE A 31 -2.07 -14.73 -2.60
CA ILE A 31 -0.65 -14.36 -2.54
C ILE A 31 -0.54 -12.84 -2.37
N GLN A 32 -1.34 -12.08 -3.11
CA GLN A 32 -1.39 -10.63 -3.01
C GLN A 32 -1.77 -10.17 -1.60
N TYR A 33 -2.76 -10.81 -0.96
CA TYR A 33 -3.14 -10.51 0.41
C TYR A 33 -1.98 -10.73 1.39
N VAL A 34 -1.31 -11.88 1.32
CA VAL A 34 -0.13 -12.15 2.16
C VAL A 34 0.98 -11.15 1.88
N ALA A 35 1.22 -10.80 0.61
CA ALA A 35 2.20 -9.79 0.23
C ALA A 35 1.86 -8.41 0.82
N LEU A 36 0.59 -7.97 0.74
CA LEU A 36 0.13 -6.70 1.31
C LEU A 36 0.31 -6.65 2.83
N ARG A 37 -0.02 -7.72 3.55
CA ARG A 37 0.24 -7.81 5.01
C ARG A 37 1.71 -7.62 5.34
N ASN A 38 2.60 -8.25 4.58
CA ASN A 38 4.04 -8.09 4.76
C ASN A 38 4.53 -6.69 4.38
N ILE A 39 4.03 -6.12 3.29
CA ILE A 39 4.33 -4.74 2.88
C ILE A 39 3.89 -3.76 3.97
N ASN A 40 2.72 -3.95 4.57
CA ASN A 40 2.24 -3.12 5.67
C ASN A 40 3.24 -3.09 6.85
N LEU A 41 3.79 -4.24 7.24
CA LEU A 41 4.86 -4.32 8.27
C LEU A 41 6.15 -3.62 7.83
N ILE A 42 6.55 -3.78 6.56
CA ILE A 42 7.74 -3.13 6.01
C ILE A 42 7.58 -1.61 6.01
N VAL A 43 6.43 -1.10 5.58
CA VAL A 43 6.11 0.33 5.54
C VAL A 43 6.11 0.94 6.93
N GLN A 44 5.60 0.23 7.95
CA GLN A 44 5.69 0.68 9.35
C GLN A 44 7.13 0.88 9.81
N ARG A 45 8.06 0.03 9.36
CA ARG A 45 9.48 0.16 9.71
C ARG A 45 10.23 1.15 8.83
N ARG A 46 9.83 1.30 7.55
CA ARG A 46 10.48 2.13 6.53
C ARG A 46 9.43 2.79 5.62
N PRO A 47 8.82 3.92 6.02
CA PRO A 47 7.71 4.52 5.29
C PRO A 47 8.09 5.03 3.90
N THR A 48 9.38 5.30 3.65
CA THR A 48 9.86 5.85 2.38
C THR A 48 10.12 4.81 1.30
N ILE A 49 9.99 3.50 1.59
CA ILE A 49 10.39 2.43 0.66
C ILE A 49 9.49 2.36 -0.59
N LEU A 50 8.21 2.68 -0.47
CA LEU A 50 7.20 2.62 -1.54
C LEU A 50 6.50 3.96 -1.78
N ALA A 51 7.08 5.06 -1.30
CA ALA A 51 6.48 6.39 -1.39
C ALA A 51 6.21 6.86 -2.83
N HIS A 52 6.96 6.35 -3.81
CA HIS A 52 6.80 6.65 -5.24
C HIS A 52 5.86 5.69 -5.99
N GLU A 53 5.48 4.58 -5.35
CA GLU A 53 4.71 3.50 -5.98
C GLU A 53 3.24 3.50 -5.50
N ILE A 54 2.73 4.66 -5.06
CA ILE A 54 1.40 4.77 -4.43
C ILE A 54 0.27 4.20 -5.33
N LYS A 55 0.39 4.38 -6.64
CA LYS A 55 -0.60 3.93 -7.63
C LYS A 55 -0.77 2.41 -7.68
N VAL A 56 0.25 1.65 -7.27
CA VAL A 56 0.18 0.18 -7.23
C VAL A 56 -0.85 -0.29 -6.19
N PHE A 57 -1.13 0.54 -5.19
CA PHE A 57 -2.12 0.24 -4.15
C PHE A 57 -3.53 0.68 -4.52
N PHE A 58 -3.78 1.22 -5.71
CA PHE A 58 -5.14 1.52 -6.14
C PHE A 58 -5.92 0.21 -6.33
N CYS A 59 -7.15 0.20 -5.84
CA CYS A 59 -8.05 -0.94 -5.90
C CYS A 59 -8.54 -1.14 -7.33
N LYS A 60 -8.51 -2.37 -7.80
CA LYS A 60 -9.18 -2.74 -9.05
C LYS A 60 -10.60 -3.18 -8.75
N TYR A 61 -11.50 -3.03 -9.72
CA TYR A 61 -12.89 -3.46 -9.58
C TYR A 61 -13.03 -4.94 -9.16
N ASN A 62 -12.21 -5.80 -9.76
CA ASN A 62 -12.19 -7.25 -9.54
C ASN A 62 -11.38 -7.70 -8.31
N ASP A 63 -10.73 -6.79 -7.58
CA ASP A 63 -10.01 -7.16 -6.36
C ASP A 63 -11.00 -7.64 -5.28
N PRO A 64 -10.74 -8.76 -4.59
CA PRO A 64 -11.55 -9.17 -3.45
C PRO A 64 -11.52 -8.13 -2.33
N ILE A 65 -12.59 -8.06 -1.53
CA ILE A 65 -12.73 -7.05 -0.46
C ILE A 65 -11.55 -7.04 0.52
N TYR A 66 -11.02 -8.20 0.87
CA TYR A 66 -9.87 -8.30 1.79
C TYR A 66 -8.59 -7.68 1.19
N VAL A 67 -8.40 -7.76 -0.12
CA VAL A 67 -7.28 -7.09 -0.83
C VAL A 67 -7.50 -5.59 -0.84
N LYS A 68 -8.72 -5.14 -1.19
CA LYS A 68 -9.09 -3.71 -1.21
C LYS A 68 -8.86 -3.05 0.14
N MET A 69 -9.24 -3.71 1.24
CA MET A 69 -9.05 -3.21 2.60
C MET A 69 -7.57 -3.05 2.98
N GLU A 70 -6.71 -4.01 2.63
CA GLU A 70 -5.27 -3.90 2.89
C GLU A 70 -4.60 -2.82 2.05
N LYS A 71 -4.98 -2.71 0.76
CA LYS A 71 -4.53 -1.65 -0.14
C LYS A 71 -4.84 -0.26 0.43
N LEU A 72 -6.07 -0.03 0.87
CA LEU A 72 -6.47 1.21 1.53
C LEU A 72 -5.62 1.54 2.77
N GLU A 73 -5.37 0.54 3.63
CA GLU A 73 -4.61 0.76 4.85
C GLU A 73 -3.19 1.24 4.52
N ILE A 74 -2.56 0.62 3.53
CA ILE A 74 -1.23 0.99 3.05
C ILE A 74 -1.24 2.38 2.39
N MET A 75 -2.25 2.69 1.55
CA MET A 75 -2.38 4.01 0.92
C MET A 75 -2.37 5.14 1.95
N ILE A 76 -3.05 4.95 3.08
CA ILE A 76 -3.13 5.97 4.13
C ILE A 76 -1.82 6.09 4.90
N LYS A 77 -1.11 4.99 5.10
CA LYS A 77 0.23 5.03 5.72
C LYS A 77 1.30 5.67 4.82
N LEU A 78 1.11 5.59 3.50
CA LEU A 78 2.02 6.16 2.50
C LEU A 78 1.59 7.56 2.00
N ALA A 79 0.44 8.06 2.45
CA ALA A 79 -0.04 9.38 2.10
C ALA A 79 0.93 10.46 2.61
N SER A 80 1.28 11.38 1.73
CA SER A 80 2.20 12.49 1.98
C SER A 80 1.82 13.67 1.10
N ASP A 81 2.37 14.86 1.40
CA ASP A 81 2.11 16.08 0.62
C ASP A 81 2.43 15.94 -0.88
N ARG A 82 3.25 14.96 -1.26
CA ARG A 82 3.62 14.70 -2.67
C ARG A 82 2.59 13.90 -3.45
N ASN A 83 1.76 13.12 -2.77
CA ASN A 83 0.81 12.19 -3.40
C ASN A 83 -0.64 12.39 -2.92
N ILE A 84 -0.88 13.35 -2.03
CA ILE A 84 -2.17 13.60 -1.40
C ILE A 84 -3.29 13.84 -2.43
N ASP A 85 -3.03 14.60 -3.49
CA ASP A 85 -4.02 14.89 -4.52
C ASP A 85 -4.49 13.61 -5.23
N GLN A 86 -3.56 12.69 -5.52
CA GLN A 86 -3.88 11.42 -6.16
C GLN A 86 -4.67 10.51 -5.22
N VAL A 87 -4.26 10.43 -3.94
CA VAL A 87 -4.96 9.63 -2.93
C VAL A 87 -6.39 10.14 -2.69
N LEU A 88 -6.56 11.47 -2.60
CA LEU A 88 -7.88 12.09 -2.40
C LEU A 88 -8.81 11.89 -3.60
N LEU A 89 -8.28 11.99 -4.83
CA LEU A 89 -9.05 11.72 -6.03
C LEU A 89 -9.56 10.27 -6.03
N GLU A 90 -8.69 9.33 -5.73
CA GLU A 90 -9.03 7.91 -5.67
C GLU A 90 -10.09 7.62 -4.58
N PHE A 91 -9.94 8.22 -3.39
CA PHE A 91 -10.95 8.05 -2.32
C PHE A 91 -12.30 8.68 -2.66
N LYS A 92 -12.31 9.75 -3.45
CA LYS A 92 -13.55 10.32 -3.96
C LYS A 92 -14.25 9.33 -4.90
N GLU A 93 -13.51 8.67 -5.79
CA GLU A 93 -14.06 7.63 -6.68
C GLU A 93 -14.65 6.47 -5.87
N TYR A 94 -13.94 5.99 -4.85
CA TYR A 94 -14.46 4.92 -3.98
C TYR A 94 -15.68 5.32 -3.15
N ALA A 95 -15.81 6.59 -2.77
CA ALA A 95 -17.00 7.07 -2.06
C ALA A 95 -18.23 7.19 -2.98
N THR A 96 -18.00 7.36 -4.29
CA THR A 96 -19.06 7.38 -5.29
C THR A 96 -19.47 5.99 -5.76
N GLU A 97 -18.54 5.02 -5.76
CA GLU A 97 -18.84 3.62 -5.97
C GLU A 97 -19.52 3.07 -4.70
N VAL A 98 -20.85 2.92 -4.75
CA VAL A 98 -21.67 2.40 -3.64
C VAL A 98 -21.31 0.92 -3.40
N ASP A 99 -20.27 0.66 -2.61
CA ASP A 99 -20.03 -0.63 -1.99
C ASP A 99 -20.15 -0.47 -0.46
N VAL A 100 -21.36 -0.75 0.04
CA VAL A 100 -21.83 -0.46 1.41
C VAL A 100 -21.01 -1.21 2.48
N ASP A 101 -20.22 -2.20 2.09
CA ASP A 101 -19.30 -2.94 2.99
C ASP A 101 -17.90 -2.31 3.10
N PHE A 102 -17.49 -1.45 2.16
CA PHE A 102 -16.19 -0.78 2.18
C PHE A 102 -16.16 0.41 3.16
N VAL A 103 -17.27 1.15 3.26
CA VAL A 103 -17.38 2.35 4.10
C VAL A 103 -17.68 2.01 5.57
N ARG A 104 -18.35 0.88 5.85
CA ARG A 104 -18.85 0.55 7.19
C ARG A 104 -17.79 0.10 8.20
N LYS A 105 -16.61 -0.35 7.77
CA LYS A 105 -15.59 -0.89 8.70
C LYS A 105 -14.65 0.16 9.29
N ARG A 106 -14.72 1.43 8.88
CA ARG A 106 -13.81 2.50 9.34
C ARG A 106 -14.37 3.44 10.41
N ILE A 107 -15.67 3.35 10.72
CA ILE A 107 -16.33 4.18 11.76
C ILE A 107 -16.57 3.38 13.05
N GLY A 108 -16.05 2.15 13.15
CA GLY A 108 -16.33 1.25 14.27
C GLY A 108 -15.10 0.56 14.88
N ARG A 109 -14.10 1.31 15.33
CA ARG A 109 -13.34 1.09 16.58
C ARG A 109 -12.27 2.16 16.80
#